data_AF-A0A4Y7PMX8-F1
#
_entry.id   AF-A0A4Y7PMX8-F1
#
_cell.length_a   1.000
_cell.length_b   1.000
_cell.length_c   1.000
_cell.angle_alpha   90.00
_cell.angle_beta   90.00
_cell.angle_gamma   90.00
#
_symmetry.space_group_name_H-M   'P 1'
#
loop_
_entity.id
_entity.type
_entity.pdbx_description
1 polymer ?
#
loop_
_entity_poly.entity_id
_entity_poly.type
_entity_poly.pdbx_seq_one_letter_code
_entity_poly.pdbx_strand_id
1 'polypeptide(L)'
;MYMIWTGTTCLIWFINSMVWRNNAIDWAPVYCDITGRIVLGAGIAIPTCSLCIQRRLYFITTMRVMDSSAKDKFKMVATDMCICVVFPMVIMALTYIPQGNRYDIFEDVGCSVGILDVWPAYPTYSAWPLVIALISSVYGFFTLRSFLARRSQLNEFINSSKNSISTQRYVRLMVLSCTDIIFTIPFSAWLLYDGLVDIQPFVSWEYTHADFSV
;
A
#
# COMPACT_ATOMS: atom_id res chain seq x y z
N MET A 1 -9.73 5.49 -3.26
CA MET A 1 -8.26 5.39 -3.32
C MET A 1 -7.82 3.96 -3.53
N TYR A 2 -8.09 3.01 -2.62
CA TYR A 2 -7.75 1.60 -2.81
C TYR A 2 -8.07 1.07 -4.22
N MET A 3 -9.34 1.17 -4.65
CA MET A 3 -9.77 0.71 -5.99
C MET A 3 -9.08 1.42 -7.15
N ILE A 4 -8.69 2.70 -6.99
CA ILE A 4 -8.01 3.47 -8.03
C ILE A 4 -6.58 2.96 -8.15
N TRP A 5 -5.84 2.87 -7.03
CA TRP A 5 -4.47 2.34 -7.01
C TRP A 5 -4.42 0.92 -7.57
N THR A 6 -5.27 0.02 -7.07
CA THR A 6 -5.34 -1.37 -7.56
C THR A 6 -5.72 -1.42 -9.04
N GLY A 7 -6.75 -0.66 -9.47
CA GLY A 7 -7.19 -0.64 -10.86
C GLY A 7 -6.10 -0.14 -11.82
N THR A 8 -5.42 0.95 -11.45
CA THR A 8 -4.29 1.48 -12.22
C THR A 8 -3.14 0.47 -12.30
N THR A 9 -2.76 -0.17 -11.18
CA THR A 9 -1.71 -1.20 -11.22
C THR A 9 -2.09 -2.39 -12.09
N CYS A 10 -3.33 -2.90 -11.99
CA CYS A 10 -3.77 -4.02 -12.82
C CYS A 10 -3.73 -3.67 -14.31
N LEU A 11 -4.08 -2.45 -14.68
CA LEU A 11 -3.98 -1.97 -16.05
C LEU A 11 -2.51 -1.88 -16.53
N ILE A 12 -1.61 -1.41 -15.67
CA ILE A 12 -0.17 -1.38 -15.98
C ILE A 12 0.36 -2.79 -16.19
N TRP A 13 0.11 -3.71 -15.26
CA TRP A 13 0.54 -5.10 -15.37
C TRP A 13 -0.01 -5.79 -16.62
N PHE A 14 -1.27 -5.52 -16.98
CA PHE A 14 -1.87 -6.01 -18.21
C PHE A 14 -1.12 -5.51 -19.47
N ILE A 15 -0.84 -4.21 -19.55
CA ILE A 15 -0.08 -3.64 -20.67
C ILE A 15 1.34 -4.24 -20.70
N ASN A 16 2.00 -4.34 -19.54
CA ASN A 16 3.35 -4.88 -19.44
C ASN A 16 3.43 -6.30 -20.01
N SER A 17 2.52 -7.18 -19.58
CA SER A 17 2.47 -8.57 -20.06
C SER A 17 2.20 -8.71 -21.56
N MET A 18 1.59 -7.71 -22.20
CA MET A 18 1.37 -7.71 -23.65
C MET A 18 2.59 -7.22 -24.42
N VAL A 19 3.23 -6.14 -23.96
CA VAL A 19 4.35 -5.48 -24.66
C VAL A 19 5.64 -6.28 -24.49
N TRP A 20 5.95 -6.72 -23.26
CA TRP A 20 7.17 -7.44 -22.90
C TRP A 20 7.04 -8.96 -22.90
N ARG A 21 6.09 -9.48 -23.69
CA ARG A 21 5.92 -10.93 -23.86
C ARG A 21 7.13 -11.53 -24.57
N ASN A 22 7.86 -12.43 -23.90
CA ASN A 22 9.09 -13.06 -24.38
C ASN A 22 10.15 -12.04 -24.88
N ASN A 23 10.18 -10.83 -24.32
CA ASN A 23 11.19 -9.84 -24.66
C ASN A 23 11.41 -8.84 -23.52
N ALA A 24 12.63 -8.30 -23.42
CA ALA A 24 13.02 -7.25 -22.48
C ALA A 24 13.54 -5.99 -23.22
N ILE A 25 13.01 -5.73 -24.41
CA ILE A 25 13.45 -4.61 -25.25
C ILE A 25 12.76 -3.32 -24.78
N ASP A 26 13.48 -2.20 -24.76
CA ASP A 26 12.90 -0.91 -24.42
C ASP A 26 12.11 -0.33 -25.61
N TRP A 27 10.82 -0.68 -25.69
CA TRP A 27 9.90 -0.18 -26.72
C TRP A 27 9.33 1.20 -26.40
N ALA A 28 9.25 1.56 -25.12
CA ALA A 28 8.53 2.75 -24.66
C ALA A 28 9.15 3.36 -23.38
N PRO A 29 10.27 4.10 -23.51
CA PRO A 29 11.00 4.66 -22.37
C PRO A 29 10.14 5.53 -21.45
N VAL A 30 9.33 6.42 -22.06
CA VAL A 30 8.46 7.36 -21.34
C VAL A 30 7.37 6.62 -20.56
N TYR A 31 6.89 5.50 -21.08
CA TYR A 31 5.91 4.68 -20.38
C TYR A 31 6.54 4.09 -19.11
N CYS A 32 7.74 3.54 -19.21
CA CYS A 32 8.44 2.88 -18.10
C CYS A 32 8.80 3.81 -16.95
N ASP A 33 9.17 5.06 -17.25
CA ASP A 33 9.37 6.09 -16.22
C ASP A 33 8.14 6.37 -15.38
N ILE A 34 6.99 6.46 -16.04
CA ILE A 34 5.74 6.83 -15.39
C ILE A 34 5.19 5.61 -14.65
N THR A 35 5.10 4.46 -15.32
CA THR A 35 4.45 3.27 -14.77
C THR A 35 5.30 2.60 -13.70
N GLY A 36 6.62 2.59 -13.83
CA GLY A 36 7.52 2.10 -12.78
C GLY A 36 7.31 2.84 -11.46
N ARG A 37 7.25 4.18 -11.50
CA ARG A 37 6.98 4.99 -10.30
C ARG A 37 5.57 4.74 -9.74
N ILE A 38 4.55 4.63 -10.59
CA ILE A 38 3.18 4.35 -10.14
C ILE A 38 3.10 2.99 -9.44
N VAL A 39 3.74 1.95 -9.99
CA VAL A 39 3.76 0.61 -9.40
C VAL A 39 4.50 0.61 -8.06
N LEU A 40 5.66 1.26 -7.99
CA LEU A 40 6.41 1.45 -6.73
C LEU A 40 5.54 2.15 -5.67
N GLY A 41 4.93 3.28 -6.04
CA GLY A 41 4.05 4.01 -5.14
C GLY A 41 2.85 3.19 -4.69
N ALA A 42 2.28 2.38 -5.58
CA ALA A 42 1.16 1.51 -5.27
C ALA A 42 1.50 0.42 -4.25
N GLY A 43 2.74 -0.09 -4.26
CA GLY A 43 3.24 -1.04 -3.25
C GLY A 43 3.09 -0.54 -1.82
N ILE A 44 3.09 0.78 -1.62
CA ILE A 44 2.89 1.42 -0.31
C ILE A 44 1.48 2.01 -0.17
N ALA A 45 0.92 2.55 -1.25
CA ALA A 45 -0.39 3.17 -1.23
C ALA A 45 -1.51 2.18 -0.93
N ILE A 46 -1.42 0.95 -1.45
CA ILE A 46 -2.41 -0.11 -1.22
C ILE A 46 -2.49 -0.51 0.26
N PRO A 47 -1.39 -0.88 0.96
CA PRO A 47 -1.45 -1.18 2.39
C PRO A 47 -1.84 0.05 3.21
N THR A 48 -1.40 1.26 2.82
CA THR A 48 -1.82 2.51 3.47
C THR A 48 -3.34 2.74 3.36
N CYS A 49 -3.92 2.45 2.19
CA CYS A 49 -5.36 2.52 1.98
C CYS A 49 -6.10 1.47 2.83
N SER A 50 -5.55 0.26 2.96
CA SER A 50 -6.09 -0.79 3.83
C SER A 50 -6.15 -0.34 5.29
N LEU A 51 -5.06 0.24 5.80
CA LEU A 51 -4.98 0.84 7.13
C LEU A 51 -6.06 1.91 7.35
N CYS A 52 -6.26 2.80 6.38
CA CYS A 52 -7.29 3.85 6.48
C CYS A 52 -8.71 3.25 6.53
N ILE A 53 -8.98 2.18 5.77
CA ILE A 53 -10.25 1.45 5.83
C ILE A 53 -10.44 0.81 7.21
N GLN A 54 -9.40 0.18 7.75
CA GLN A 54 -9.45 -0.49 9.06
C GLN A 54 -9.64 0.51 10.20
N ARG A 55 -9.00 1.69 10.11
CA ARG A 55 -9.20 2.82 11.03
C ARG A 55 -10.64 3.32 11.01
N ARG A 56 -11.24 3.47 9.83
CA ARG A 56 -12.66 3.85 9.72
C ARG A 56 -13.58 2.80 10.32
N LEU A 57 -13.30 1.52 10.07
CA LEU A 57 -14.07 0.41 10.63
C LEU A 57 -14.02 0.43 12.17
N TYR A 58 -12.85 0.66 12.75
CA TYR A 58 -12.67 0.81 14.20
C TYR A 58 -13.53 1.94 14.80
N PHE A 59 -13.56 3.11 14.16
CA PHE A 59 -14.38 4.22 14.64
C PHE A 59 -15.89 3.92 14.56
N ILE A 60 -16.32 3.15 13.55
CA ILE A 60 -17.72 2.73 13.41
C ILE A 60 -18.08 1.70 14.48
N THR A 61 -17.26 0.66 14.70
CA THR A 61 -17.56 -0.39 15.70
C THR A 61 -17.53 0.13 17.13
N THR A 62 -16.77 1.20 17.39
CA THR A 62 -16.76 1.89 18.69
C THR A 62 -17.87 2.93 18.85
N MET A 63 -18.75 3.08 17.85
CA MET A 63 -19.85 4.08 17.79
C MET A 63 -19.40 5.55 17.90
N ARG A 64 -18.09 5.83 17.79
CA ARG A 64 -17.53 7.20 17.87
C ARG A 64 -17.96 8.11 16.72
N VAL A 65 -18.45 7.53 15.61
CA VAL A 65 -18.96 8.29 14.46
C VAL A 65 -20.29 8.98 14.76
N MET A 66 -21.06 8.51 15.77
CA MET A 66 -22.38 9.08 16.08
C MET A 66 -22.30 10.49 16.67
N ASP A 67 -21.26 10.77 17.47
CA ASP A 67 -21.04 12.09 18.07
C ASP A 67 -20.27 13.05 17.14
N SER A 68 -19.88 12.59 15.94
CA SER A 68 -19.02 13.37 15.05
C SER A 68 -19.81 14.39 14.21
N SER A 69 -19.37 15.65 14.25
CA SER A 69 -19.96 16.72 13.43
C SER A 69 -19.66 16.51 11.95
N ALA A 70 -20.44 17.16 11.06
CA ALA A 70 -20.15 17.18 9.62
C ALA A 70 -18.72 17.66 9.31
N LYS A 71 -18.21 18.61 10.11
CA LYS A 71 -16.83 19.10 10.02
C LYS A 71 -15.80 18.00 10.37
N ASP A 72 -16.10 17.16 11.35
CA ASP A 72 -15.20 16.08 11.77
C ASP A 72 -15.15 14.96 10.73
N LYS A 73 -16.30 14.65 10.13
CA LYS A 73 -16.39 13.70 9.00
C LYS A 73 -15.57 14.18 7.80
N PHE A 74 -15.65 15.47 7.47
CA PHE A 74 -14.83 16.05 6.40
C PHE A 74 -13.33 15.96 6.74
N LYS A 75 -12.92 16.33 7.96
CA LYS A 75 -11.53 16.23 8.41
C LYS A 75 -11.01 14.79 8.34
N MET A 76 -11.80 13.79 8.72
CA MET A 76 -11.43 12.38 8.60
C MET A 76 -11.18 11.99 7.14
N VAL A 77 -12.10 12.36 6.24
CA VAL A 77 -11.96 12.06 4.81
C VAL A 77 -10.76 12.76 4.19
N ALA A 78 -10.55 14.03 4.49
CA ALA A 78 -9.39 14.79 4.02
C ALA A 78 -8.09 14.17 4.55
N THR A 79 -8.05 13.76 5.81
CA THR A 79 -6.87 13.11 6.40
C THR A 79 -6.57 11.78 5.73
N ASP A 80 -7.59 10.93 5.50
CA ASP A 80 -7.39 9.67 4.77
C ASP A 80 -6.91 9.92 3.34
N MET A 81 -7.44 10.93 2.67
CA MET A 81 -7.03 11.31 1.31
C MET A 81 -5.57 11.77 1.28
N CYS A 82 -5.17 12.64 2.22
CA CYS A 82 -3.78 13.07 2.36
C CYS A 82 -2.86 11.88 2.63
N ILE A 83 -3.21 10.98 3.56
CA ILE A 83 -2.39 9.81 3.88
C ILE A 83 -2.28 8.86 2.66
N CYS A 84 -3.35 8.62 1.92
CA CYS A 84 -3.33 7.69 0.77
C CYS A 84 -2.64 8.24 -0.50
N VAL A 85 -2.27 9.52 -0.52
CA VAL A 85 -1.68 10.19 -1.70
C VAL A 85 -0.34 10.83 -1.37
N VAL A 86 -0.30 11.71 -0.36
CA VAL A 86 0.92 12.45 0.02
C VAL A 86 1.99 11.49 0.52
N PHE A 87 1.62 10.51 1.35
CA PHE A 87 2.59 9.57 1.89
C PHE A 87 3.26 8.72 0.78
N PRO A 88 2.52 8.06 -0.13
CA PRO A 88 3.12 7.41 -1.30
C PRO A 88 3.97 8.36 -2.16
N MET A 89 3.55 9.60 -2.38
CA MET A 89 4.34 10.57 -3.15
C MET A 89 5.67 10.93 -2.48
N VAL A 90 5.67 11.10 -1.15
CA VAL A 90 6.90 11.34 -0.40
C VAL A 90 7.83 10.13 -0.50
N ILE A 91 7.31 8.91 -0.35
CA ILE A 91 8.15 7.71 -0.49
C ILE A 91 8.70 7.58 -1.92
N MET A 92 7.88 7.79 -2.95
CA MET A 92 8.36 7.78 -4.36
C MET A 92 9.44 8.83 -4.64
N ALA A 93 9.49 9.93 -3.88
CA ALA A 93 10.58 10.90 -3.96
C ALA A 93 11.82 10.43 -3.20
N LEU A 94 11.65 9.84 -2.02
CA LEU A 94 12.74 9.29 -1.20
C LEU A 94 13.41 8.07 -1.84
N THR A 95 12.67 7.29 -2.64
CA THR A 95 13.23 6.14 -3.36
C THR A 95 14.23 6.53 -4.44
N TYR A 96 14.34 7.81 -4.78
CA TYR A 96 15.43 8.31 -5.63
C TYR A 96 16.80 8.12 -4.97
N ILE A 97 16.88 8.08 -3.63
CA ILE A 97 18.15 7.92 -2.90
C ILE A 97 18.84 6.57 -3.20
N PRO A 98 18.18 5.42 -3.06
CA PRO A 98 18.74 4.11 -3.40
C PRO A 98 18.64 3.76 -4.90
N GLN A 99 18.15 4.66 -5.76
CA GLN A 99 17.93 4.35 -7.16
C GLN A 99 19.26 4.36 -7.94
N GLY A 100 19.64 3.21 -8.51
CA GLY A 100 20.91 3.09 -9.26
C GLY A 100 20.78 3.49 -10.72
N ASN A 101 19.66 3.12 -11.33
CA ASN A 101 19.36 3.31 -12.74
C ASN A 101 17.90 3.75 -12.92
N ARG A 102 17.59 4.26 -14.12
CA ARG A 102 16.29 4.88 -14.39
C ARG A 102 15.12 3.90 -14.23
N TYR A 103 15.23 2.73 -14.85
CA TYR A 103 14.30 1.60 -14.72
C TYR A 103 14.99 0.32 -15.21
N ASP A 104 14.52 -0.81 -14.73
CA ASP A 104 14.84 -2.14 -15.23
C ASP A 104 13.66 -2.71 -16.00
N ILE A 105 13.95 -3.47 -17.04
CA ILE A 105 12.95 -4.21 -17.81
C ILE A 105 13.16 -5.70 -17.57
N PHE A 106 12.16 -6.32 -16.96
CA PHE A 106 12.12 -7.76 -16.75
C PHE A 106 11.27 -8.41 -17.83
N GLU A 107 11.78 -9.49 -18.44
CA GLU A 107 11.02 -10.30 -19.40
C GLU A 107 9.70 -10.77 -18.77
N ASP A 108 8.59 -10.67 -19.52
CA ASP A 108 7.21 -10.99 -19.12
C ASP A 108 6.58 -10.15 -17.98
N VAL A 109 7.39 -9.40 -17.23
CA VAL A 109 6.96 -8.57 -16.09
C VAL A 109 6.87 -7.08 -16.50
N GLY A 110 7.76 -6.64 -17.39
CA GLY A 110 7.86 -5.27 -17.89
C GLY A 110 8.72 -4.37 -17.00
N CYS A 111 8.34 -3.10 -16.95
CA CYS A 111 9.17 -2.04 -16.36
C CYS A 111 9.03 -1.94 -14.83
N SER A 112 10.15 -1.85 -14.14
CA SER A 112 10.27 -1.60 -12.69
C SER A 112 11.32 -0.55 -12.42
N VAL A 113 11.27 0.10 -11.25
CA VAL A 113 12.33 1.03 -10.83
C VAL A 113 13.52 0.22 -10.34
N GLY A 114 14.72 0.55 -10.82
CA GLY A 114 15.95 -0.12 -10.42
C GLY A 114 16.47 0.40 -9.08
N ILE A 115 15.92 -0.17 -8.02
CA ILE A 115 16.34 0.11 -6.64
C ILE A 115 17.48 -0.83 -6.31
N LEU A 116 18.60 -0.28 -5.86
CA LEU A 116 19.72 -1.09 -5.37
C LEU A 116 19.44 -1.58 -3.94
N ASP A 117 19.87 -2.81 -3.65
CA ASP A 117 19.79 -3.41 -2.32
C ASP A 117 20.87 -2.88 -1.37
N VAL A 118 20.81 -1.58 -1.11
CA VAL A 118 21.71 -0.85 -0.21
C VAL A 118 20.99 -0.43 1.06
N TRP A 119 21.74 -0.17 2.14
CA TRP A 119 21.14 0.19 3.43
C TRP A 119 20.13 1.35 3.39
N PRO A 120 20.26 2.40 2.53
CA PRO A 120 19.25 3.45 2.45
C PRO A 120 17.89 2.97 1.94
N ALA A 121 17.84 1.89 1.13
CA ALA A 121 16.61 1.40 0.52
C ALA A 121 15.57 0.92 1.55
N TYR A 122 16.04 0.36 2.67
CA TYR A 122 15.19 -0.17 3.74
C TYR A 122 14.37 0.90 4.44
N PRO A 123 14.97 1.94 5.05
CA PRO A 123 14.19 3.01 5.69
C PRO A 123 13.43 3.88 4.68
N THR A 124 13.88 3.99 3.42
CA THR A 124 13.19 4.80 2.42
C THR A 124 11.97 4.11 1.82
N TYR A 125 12.02 2.78 1.63
CA TYR A 125 10.99 2.04 0.90
C TYR A 125 10.59 0.74 1.58
N SER A 126 11.52 -0.22 1.70
CA SER A 126 11.18 -1.62 2.01
C SER A 126 10.58 -1.84 3.39
N ALA A 127 10.88 -0.98 4.38
CA ALA A 127 10.36 -1.11 5.74
C ALA A 127 8.88 -0.70 5.87
N TRP A 128 8.39 0.21 5.02
CA TRP A 128 7.09 0.84 5.19
C TRP A 128 5.90 -0.13 5.08
N PRO A 129 5.85 -1.07 4.13
CA PRO A 129 4.78 -2.07 4.08
C PRO A 129 4.61 -2.84 5.39
N LEU A 130 5.73 -3.26 6.02
CA LEU A 130 5.69 -3.95 7.30
C LEU A 130 5.20 -3.04 8.43
N VAL A 131 5.71 -1.82 8.52
CA VAL A 131 5.28 -0.84 9.53
C VAL A 131 3.79 -0.56 9.43
N ILE A 132 3.28 -0.33 8.21
CA ILE A 132 1.86 -0.09 7.97
C ILE A 132 1.03 -1.31 8.34
N ALA A 133 1.45 -2.51 7.96
CA ALA A 133 0.74 -3.75 8.27
C ALA A 133 0.66 -4.02 9.78
N LEU A 134 1.73 -3.74 10.53
CA LEU A 134 1.75 -3.84 11.99
C LEU A 134 0.76 -2.86 12.64
N ILE A 135 0.75 -1.60 12.20
CA ILE A 135 -0.21 -0.60 12.69
C ILE A 135 -1.64 -1.05 12.35
N SER A 136 -1.85 -1.55 11.13
CA SER A 136 -3.15 -2.05 10.67
C SER A 136 -3.63 -3.21 11.54
N SER A 137 -2.73 -4.14 11.89
CA SER A 137 -3.02 -5.27 12.77
C SER A 137 -3.52 -4.84 14.15
N VAL A 138 -2.91 -3.81 14.75
CA VAL A 138 -3.36 -3.26 16.03
C VAL A 138 -4.80 -2.74 15.93
N TYR A 139 -5.11 -1.93 14.91
CA TYR A 139 -6.48 -1.46 14.67
C TYR A 139 -7.44 -2.62 14.38
N GLY A 140 -7.01 -3.64 13.64
CA GLY A 140 -7.78 -4.83 13.34
C GLY A 140 -8.17 -5.61 14.59
N PHE A 141 -7.20 -5.84 15.47
CA PHE A 141 -7.42 -6.51 16.75
C PHE A 141 -8.43 -5.75 17.62
N PHE A 142 -8.27 -4.43 17.76
CA PHE A 142 -9.22 -3.61 18.53
C PHE A 142 -10.61 -3.57 17.89
N THR A 143 -10.69 -3.53 16.57
CA THR A 143 -11.95 -3.58 15.83
C THR A 143 -12.66 -4.89 16.10
N LEU A 144 -11.98 -6.03 15.97
CA LEU A 144 -12.52 -7.36 16.25
C LEU A 144 -13.01 -7.48 17.69
N ARG A 145 -12.18 -7.04 18.66
CA ARG A 145 -12.55 -7.05 20.08
C ARG A 145 -13.79 -6.21 20.36
N SER A 146 -13.86 -4.99 19.81
CA SER A 146 -15.01 -4.10 19.97
C SER A 146 -16.28 -4.66 19.32
N PHE A 147 -16.14 -5.30 18.16
CA PHE A 147 -17.22 -5.94 17.43
C PHE A 147 -17.80 -7.12 18.22
N LEU A 148 -16.94 -7.99 18.77
CA LEU A 148 -17.37 -9.11 19.60
C LEU A 148 -18.03 -8.65 20.90
N ALA A 149 -17.49 -7.61 21.55
CA ALA A 149 -18.04 -7.08 22.79
C ALA A 149 -19.41 -6.38 22.61
N ARG A 150 -19.68 -5.79 21.44
CA ARG A 150 -20.88 -4.98 21.16
C ARG A 150 -21.78 -5.57 20.07
N ARG A 151 -21.64 -6.87 19.80
CA ARG A 151 -22.31 -7.54 18.68
C ARG A 151 -23.83 -7.36 18.68
N SER A 152 -24.48 -7.35 19.84
CA SER A 152 -25.94 -7.15 19.95
C SER A 152 -26.35 -5.73 19.53
N GLN A 153 -25.70 -4.70 20.10
CA GLN A 153 -25.96 -3.29 19.80
C GLN A 153 -25.63 -2.94 18.34
N LEU A 154 -24.53 -3.50 17.80
CA LEU A 154 -24.15 -3.31 16.41
C LEU A 154 -25.13 -3.98 15.45
N ASN A 155 -25.62 -5.18 15.77
CA ASN A 155 -26.64 -5.86 14.97
C ASN A 155 -27.95 -5.07 14.96
N GLU A 156 -28.36 -4.52 16.10
CA GLU A 156 -29.56 -3.68 16.19
C GLU A 156 -29.41 -2.37 15.39
N PHE A 157 -28.24 -1.73 15.46
CA PHE A 157 -27.92 -0.55 14.64
C PHE A 157 -27.91 -0.85 13.13
N ILE A 158 -27.30 -1.96 12.72
CA ILE A 158 -27.26 -2.36 11.31
C ILE A 158 -28.66 -2.69 10.79
N ASN A 159 -29.50 -3.33 11.62
CA ASN A 159 -30.87 -3.70 11.25
C ASN A 159 -31.86 -2.52 11.29
N SER A 160 -31.63 -1.50 12.13
CA SER A 160 -32.49 -0.31 12.25
C SER A 160 -32.21 0.76 11.20
N SER A 161 -31.00 0.77 10.61
CA SER A 161 -30.67 1.66 9.51
C SER A 161 -31.48 1.26 8.26
N LYS A 162 -32.49 2.07 7.91
CA LYS A 162 -33.37 1.89 6.73
C LYS A 162 -32.62 1.77 5.38
N ASN A 163 -31.32 2.00 5.37
CA ASN A 163 -30.44 1.71 4.24
C ASN A 163 -29.76 0.35 4.48
N SER A 164 -30.19 -0.67 3.74
CA SER A 164 -29.70 -2.05 3.79
C SER A 164 -28.24 -2.23 3.31
N ILE A 165 -27.30 -1.42 3.80
CA ILE A 165 -25.87 -1.69 3.68
C ILE A 165 -25.56 -2.80 4.68
N SER A 166 -25.70 -4.03 4.19
CA SER A 166 -25.88 -5.25 4.98
C SER A 166 -24.71 -5.58 5.91
N THR A 167 -25.04 -6.24 7.02
CA THR A 167 -24.12 -6.97 7.91
C THR A 167 -23.06 -7.76 7.14
N GLN A 168 -23.42 -8.26 5.95
CA GLN A 168 -22.53 -9.01 5.06
C GLN A 168 -21.36 -8.17 4.54
N ARG A 169 -21.56 -6.87 4.24
CA ARG A 169 -20.46 -5.98 3.82
C ARG A 169 -19.47 -5.76 4.98
N TYR A 170 -19.97 -5.61 6.20
CA TYR A 170 -19.14 -5.46 7.40
C TYR A 170 -18.31 -6.71 7.68
N VAL A 171 -18.93 -7.89 7.62
CA VAL A 171 -18.22 -9.16 7.79
C VAL A 171 -17.16 -9.35 6.70
N ARG A 172 -17.47 -9.06 5.43
CA ARG A 172 -16.50 -9.11 4.33
C ARG A 172 -15.31 -8.17 4.55
N LEU A 173 -15.56 -6.95 5.03
CA LEU A 173 -14.49 -5.99 5.36
C LEU A 173 -13.63 -6.48 6.52
N MET A 174 -14.23 -7.10 7.55
CA MET A 174 -13.49 -7.66 8.67
C MET A 174 -12.64 -8.87 8.24
N VAL A 175 -13.17 -9.74 7.37
CA VAL A 175 -12.41 -10.86 6.78
C VAL A 175 -11.25 -10.35 5.93
N LEU A 176 -11.48 -9.35 5.06
CA LEU A 176 -10.45 -8.73 4.24
C LEU A 176 -9.31 -8.17 5.11
N SER A 177 -9.69 -7.51 6.20
CA SER A 177 -8.77 -7.01 7.22
C SER A 177 -7.95 -8.10 7.91
N CYS A 178 -8.54 -9.26 8.23
CA CYS A 178 -7.80 -10.38 8.82
C CYS A 178 -6.87 -11.04 7.80
N THR A 179 -7.30 -11.19 6.55
CA THR A 179 -6.44 -11.74 5.48
C THR A 179 -5.24 -10.84 5.23
N ASP A 180 -5.42 -9.52 5.25
CA ASP A 180 -4.31 -8.57 5.07
C ASP A 180 -3.24 -8.75 6.15
N ILE A 181 -3.62 -8.94 7.42
CA ILE A 181 -2.68 -9.19 8.52
C ILE A 181 -1.93 -10.52 8.32
N ILE A 182 -2.65 -11.58 7.96
CA ILE A 182 -2.09 -12.94 7.85
C ILE A 182 -1.14 -13.07 6.66
N PHE A 183 -1.40 -12.38 5.55
CA PHE A 183 -0.57 -12.49 4.34
C PHE A 183 0.46 -11.37 4.23
N THR A 184 0.09 -10.12 4.48
CA THR A 184 0.96 -8.96 4.24
C THR A 184 2.10 -8.89 5.25
N ILE A 185 1.88 -9.25 6.53
CA ILE A 185 2.95 -9.21 7.55
C ILE A 185 4.04 -10.26 7.25
N PRO A 186 3.74 -11.56 7.09
CA PRO A 186 4.78 -12.54 6.82
C PRO A 186 5.46 -12.29 5.48
N PHE A 187 4.72 -11.89 4.44
CA PHE A 187 5.30 -11.59 3.14
C PHE A 187 6.25 -10.39 3.19
N SER A 188 5.83 -9.29 3.84
CA SER A 188 6.69 -8.10 3.99
C SER A 188 7.90 -8.37 4.88
N ALA A 189 7.74 -9.18 5.93
CA ALA A 189 8.85 -9.58 6.80
C ALA A 189 9.85 -10.49 6.06
N TRP A 190 9.35 -11.41 5.23
CA TRP A 190 10.20 -12.27 4.40
C TRP A 190 10.97 -11.46 3.36
N LEU A 191 10.31 -10.55 2.63
CA LEU A 191 10.98 -9.65 1.68
C LEU A 191 12.08 -8.81 2.34
N LEU A 192 11.81 -8.29 3.55
CA LEU A 192 12.81 -7.53 4.31
C LEU A 192 13.99 -8.41 4.74
N TYR A 193 13.72 -9.64 5.18
CA TYR A 193 14.75 -10.58 5.57
C TYR A 193 15.64 -10.94 4.37
N ASP A 194 15.04 -11.25 3.22
CA ASP A 194 15.75 -11.64 2.00
C ASP A 194 16.71 -10.54 1.54
N GLY A 195 16.23 -9.29 1.49
CA GLY A 195 17.10 -8.16 1.14
C GLY A 195 18.26 -7.97 2.13
N LEU A 196 18.01 -8.09 3.44
CA LEU A 196 19.05 -7.87 4.46
C LEU A 196 20.16 -8.92 4.42
N VAL A 197 19.89 -10.12 3.90
CA VAL A 197 20.89 -11.19 3.77
C VAL A 197 21.94 -10.84 2.71
N ASP A 198 21.51 -10.31 1.55
CA ASP A 198 22.38 -10.01 0.40
C ASP A 198 22.65 -8.50 0.22
N ILE A 199 22.65 -7.76 1.32
CA ILE A 199 22.83 -6.30 1.31
C ILE A 199 24.20 -5.88 0.73
N GLN A 200 24.16 -5.01 -0.27
CA GLN A 200 25.35 -4.43 -0.87
C GLN A 200 25.82 -3.19 -0.09
N PRO A 201 27.14 -2.97 0.02
CA PRO A 201 27.66 -1.79 0.71
C PRO A 201 27.31 -0.52 -0.06
N PHE A 202 26.74 0.47 0.63
CA PHE A 202 26.52 1.79 0.08
C PHE A 202 27.84 2.57 0.05
N VAL A 203 28.43 2.76 -1.14
CA VAL A 203 29.74 3.41 -1.31
C VAL A 203 29.60 4.93 -1.26
N SER A 204 28.88 5.53 -2.20
CA SER A 204 28.64 6.98 -2.25
C SER A 204 27.45 7.31 -3.16
N TRP A 205 26.88 8.50 -3.00
CA TRP A 205 25.82 9.01 -3.89
C TRP A 205 26.27 9.06 -5.35
N GLU A 206 27.50 9.52 -5.58
CA GLU A 206 28.10 9.62 -6.93
C GLU A 206 28.24 8.25 -7.57
N TYR A 207 28.64 7.22 -6.80
CA TYR A 207 28.73 5.86 -7.31
C TYR A 207 27.36 5.29 -7.68
N THR A 208 26.36 5.49 -6.83
CA THR A 208 24.98 5.02 -7.09
C THR A 208 24.37 5.69 -8.33
N HIS A 209 24.68 6.95 -8.59
CA HIS A 209 24.11 7.70 -9.72
C HIS A 209 25.04 7.82 -10.94
N ALA A 210 26.19 7.13 -10.94
CA ALA A 210 27.20 7.26 -11.99
C ALA A 210 26.65 6.87 -13.37
N ASP A 211 25.83 5.81 -13.43
CA ASP A 211 25.24 5.26 -14.65
C ASP A 211 23.74 5.54 -14.78
N PHE A 212 23.23 6.59 -14.12
CA PHE A 212 21.77 6.86 -14.07
C PHE A 212 21.13 7.10 -15.45
N SER A 213 21.92 7.51 -16.44
CA SER A 213 21.47 7.81 -17.81
C SER A 213 21.73 6.71 -18.84
N VAL A 214 22.36 5.59 -18.44
CA VAL A 214 22.77 4.50 -19.35
C VAL A 214 21.73 3.38 -19.32
#